data_AF-A0A6N8UGC0-F1
#
_entry.id   AF-A0A6N8UGC0-F1
#
_cell.length_a   1.000
_cell.length_b   1.000
_cell.length_c   1.000
_cell.angle_alpha   90.00
_cell.angle_beta   90.00
_cell.angle_gamma   90.00
#
_symmetry.space_group_name_H-M   'P 1'
#
loop_
_entity.id
_entity.type
_entity.pdbx_description
1 polymer ?
#
loop_
_entity_poly.entity_id
_entity_poly.type
_entity_poly.pdbx_seq_one_letter_code
_entity_poly.pdbx_strand_id
1 'polypeptide(L)'
;MKELIKKVEQWFADREIIENSTALKQALKTSEEVLELQNAIIDDDLDEIKDAIGDIQVTLIGVCLHKKWKFENLSIHEDVGVSLDVFSDAVELEKSIVHLKEFIDFKSSDILISTLIYLNRISKHYDLTLEGCLKSAYDVIIKRTGKMVNGQFIKDSR
;
A
#
# COMPACT_ATOMS: atom_id res chain seq x y z
N MET A 1 14.02 5.77 2.68
CA MET A 1 12.97 4.74 2.45
C MET A 1 13.36 3.31 2.82
N LYS A 2 14.53 2.76 2.41
CA LYS A 2 14.89 1.33 2.62
C LYS A 2 14.78 0.83 4.06
N GLU A 3 15.32 1.58 5.02
CA GLU A 3 15.25 1.20 6.45
C GLU A 3 13.82 1.21 6.99
N LEU A 4 12.95 2.06 6.44
CA LEU A 4 11.54 2.10 6.81
C LEU A 4 10.79 0.87 6.26
N ILE A 5 11.07 0.47 5.02
CA ILE A 5 10.53 -0.76 4.43
C ILE A 5 10.89 -1.96 5.31
N LYS A 6 12.16 -2.12 5.70
CA LYS A 6 12.58 -3.21 6.61
C LYS A 6 11.85 -3.22 7.95
N LYS A 7 11.53 -2.05 8.51
CA LYS A 7 10.77 -1.95 9.75
C LYS A 7 9.32 -2.41 9.57
N VAL A 8 8.70 -2.12 8.44
CA VAL A 8 7.38 -2.65 8.09
C VAL A 8 7.47 -4.17 7.88
N GLU A 9 8.48 -4.66 7.17
CA GLU A 9 8.70 -6.10 6.98
C GLU A 9 8.85 -6.84 8.31
N GLN A 10 9.63 -6.28 9.24
CA GLN A 10 9.78 -6.83 10.58
C GLN A 10 8.45 -6.83 11.35
N TRP A 11 7.64 -5.76 11.22
CA TRP A 11 6.32 -5.70 11.86
C TRP A 11 5.38 -6.83 11.41
N PHE A 12 5.42 -7.17 10.11
CA PHE A 12 4.68 -8.32 9.55
C PHE A 12 5.20 -9.65 10.11
N ALA A 13 6.53 -9.83 10.17
CA ALA A 13 7.17 -11.04 10.66
C ALA A 13 6.89 -11.28 12.16
N ASP A 14 6.99 -10.23 12.99
CA ASP A 14 6.75 -10.30 14.44
C ASP A 14 5.32 -10.74 14.79
N ARG A 15 4.38 -10.60 13.85
CA ARG A 15 2.95 -10.92 14.01
C ARG A 15 2.52 -12.13 13.19
N GLU A 16 3.47 -12.82 12.56
CA GLU A 16 3.25 -14.01 11.73
C GLU A 16 2.14 -13.79 10.67
N ILE A 17 2.05 -12.56 10.15
CA ILE A 17 0.94 -12.17 9.26
C ILE A 17 1.04 -12.92 7.94
N ILE A 18 2.25 -13.11 7.43
CA ILE A 18 2.48 -13.73 6.12
C ILE A 18 2.21 -15.23 6.17
N GLU A 19 2.58 -15.88 7.26
CA GLU A 19 2.38 -17.30 7.54
C GLU A 19 0.89 -17.64 7.66
N ASN A 20 0.09 -16.69 8.16
CA ASN A 20 -1.33 -16.86 8.41
C ASN A 20 -2.24 -16.20 7.35
N SER A 21 -1.69 -15.53 6.33
CA SER A 21 -2.47 -14.84 5.29
C SER A 21 -2.18 -15.41 3.89
N THR A 22 -2.78 -14.81 2.85
CA THR A 22 -2.47 -15.12 1.46
C THR A 22 -2.11 -13.85 0.71
N ALA A 23 -1.33 -13.96 -0.38
CA ALA A 23 -1.04 -12.80 -1.25
C ALA A 23 -2.34 -12.11 -1.71
N LEU A 24 -3.38 -12.90 -2.06
CA LEU A 24 -4.69 -12.37 -2.45
C LEU A 24 -5.37 -11.61 -1.31
N LYS A 25 -5.31 -12.10 -0.06
CA LYS A 25 -5.85 -11.36 1.09
C LYS A 25 -5.14 -10.03 1.33
N GLN A 26 -3.82 -10.00 1.15
CA GLN A 26 -3.05 -8.75 1.24
C GLN A 26 -3.43 -7.78 0.10
N ALA A 27 -3.62 -8.27 -1.13
CA ALA A 27 -4.06 -7.44 -2.26
C ALA A 27 -5.52 -6.96 -2.12
N LEU A 28 -6.40 -7.75 -1.48
CA LEU A 28 -7.73 -7.30 -1.08
C LEU A 28 -7.63 -6.19 -0.05
N LYS A 29 -6.73 -6.31 0.95
CA LYS A 29 -6.50 -5.22 1.90
C LYS A 29 -6.05 -3.94 1.21
N THR A 30 -5.15 -4.04 0.23
CA THR A 30 -4.79 -2.87 -0.61
C THR A 30 -5.99 -2.27 -1.34
N SER A 31 -6.97 -3.07 -1.76
CA SER A 31 -8.19 -2.53 -2.38
C SER A 31 -9.02 -1.72 -1.38
N GLU A 32 -9.09 -2.15 -0.11
CA GLU A 32 -9.76 -1.38 0.96
C GLU A 32 -9.07 -0.02 1.17
N GLU A 33 -7.74 0.01 1.28
CA GLU A 33 -7.00 1.26 1.47
C GLU A 33 -7.10 2.21 0.25
N VAL A 34 -7.24 1.68 -0.97
CA VAL A 34 -7.50 2.50 -2.17
C VAL A 34 -8.90 3.14 -2.13
N LEU A 35 -9.91 2.44 -1.59
CA LEU A 35 -11.23 3.03 -1.39
C LEU A 35 -11.19 4.14 -0.32
N GLU A 36 -10.42 3.94 0.76
CA GLU A 36 -10.17 5.00 1.76
C GLU A 36 -9.52 6.22 1.11
N LEU A 37 -8.52 6.03 0.24
CA LEU A 37 -7.89 7.11 -0.53
C LEU A 37 -8.89 7.83 -1.45
N GLN A 38 -9.73 7.11 -2.19
CA GLN A 38 -10.73 7.70 -3.08
C GLN A 38 -11.74 8.56 -2.29
N ASN A 39 -12.20 8.08 -1.14
CA ASN A 39 -13.09 8.84 -0.27
C ASN A 39 -12.40 10.09 0.28
N ALA A 40 -11.15 9.98 0.75
CA ALA A 40 -10.38 11.11 1.25
C ALA A 40 -10.13 12.17 0.17
N ILE A 41 -9.92 11.76 -1.09
CA ILE A 41 -9.83 12.68 -2.25
C ILE A 41 -11.16 13.39 -2.49
N ILE A 42 -12.29 12.68 -2.42
CA ILE A 42 -13.63 13.27 -2.60
C ILE A 42 -13.93 14.29 -1.50
N ASP A 43 -13.52 13.98 -0.27
CA ASP A 43 -13.74 14.83 0.90
C ASP A 43 -12.69 15.95 1.05
N ASP A 44 -11.67 15.99 0.18
CA ASP A 44 -10.51 16.90 0.22
C ASP A 44 -9.77 16.89 1.58
N ASP A 45 -9.69 15.70 2.20
CA ASP A 45 -9.06 15.50 3.50
C ASP A 45 -7.59 15.10 3.34
N LEU A 46 -6.70 16.09 3.45
CA LEU A 46 -5.25 15.89 3.28
C LEU A 46 -4.64 14.92 4.28
N ASP A 47 -5.14 14.87 5.52
CA ASP A 47 -4.60 13.99 6.56
C ASP A 47 -5.00 12.54 6.26
N GLU A 48 -6.25 12.29 5.88
CA GLU A 48 -6.73 10.96 5.47
C GLU A 48 -6.11 10.52 4.13
N ILE A 49 -5.87 11.42 3.18
CA ILE A 49 -5.13 11.12 1.94
C ILE A 49 -3.73 10.61 2.27
N LYS A 50 -3.03 11.31 3.18
CA LYS A 50 -1.68 10.94 3.60
C LYS A 50 -1.66 9.58 4.28
N ASP A 51 -2.61 9.31 5.15
CA ASP A 51 -2.71 8.04 5.87
C ASP A 51 -3.06 6.89 4.92
N ALA A 52 -4.03 7.07 4.01
CA ALA A 52 -4.39 6.07 3.01
C ALA A 52 -3.23 5.75 2.05
N ILE A 53 -2.46 6.75 1.58
CA ILE A 53 -1.26 6.52 0.77
C ILE A 53 -0.21 5.71 1.53
N GLY A 54 -0.08 5.95 2.84
CA GLY A 54 0.81 5.19 3.72
C GLY A 54 0.35 3.74 3.88
N ASP A 55 -0.93 3.53 4.18
CA ASP A 55 -1.51 2.21 4.42
C ASP A 55 -1.53 1.36 3.14
N ILE A 56 -1.76 1.94 1.95
CA ILE A 56 -1.57 1.27 0.65
C ILE A 56 -0.14 0.74 0.50
N GLN A 57 0.88 1.51 0.87
CA GLN A 57 2.27 1.04 0.78
C GLN A 57 2.52 -0.11 1.77
N VAL A 58 1.97 -0.05 2.98
CA VAL A 58 2.08 -1.12 3.98
C VAL A 58 1.48 -2.42 3.45
N THR A 59 0.29 -2.37 2.83
CA THR A 59 -0.36 -3.57 2.30
C THR A 59 0.34 -4.11 1.05
N LEU A 60 0.89 -3.25 0.19
CA LEU A 60 1.72 -3.64 -0.94
C LEU A 60 3.03 -4.32 -0.50
N ILE A 61 3.66 -3.86 0.59
CA ILE A 61 4.79 -4.56 1.22
C ILE A 61 4.34 -5.96 1.68
N GLY A 62 3.16 -6.08 2.29
CA GLY A 62 2.56 -7.36 2.65
C GLY A 62 2.39 -8.32 1.47
N VAL A 63 1.91 -7.83 0.32
CA VAL A 63 1.85 -8.61 -0.94
C VAL A 63 3.25 -9.07 -1.37
N CYS A 64 4.22 -8.16 -1.36
CA CYS A 64 5.61 -8.47 -1.74
C CYS A 64 6.22 -9.56 -0.85
N LEU A 65 6.04 -9.47 0.47
CA LEU A 65 6.53 -10.46 1.42
C LEU A 65 5.97 -11.85 1.12
N HIS A 66 4.65 -11.98 0.94
CA HIS A 66 4.04 -13.26 0.63
C HIS A 66 4.51 -13.83 -0.71
N LYS A 67 4.74 -12.98 -1.72
CA LYS A 67 5.24 -13.39 -3.03
C LYS A 67 6.77 -13.53 -3.10
N LYS A 68 7.48 -13.20 -2.02
CA LYS A 68 8.95 -13.13 -1.94
C LYS A 68 9.54 -12.15 -2.97
N TRP A 69 8.81 -11.08 -3.28
CA TRP A 69 9.28 -9.95 -4.07
C TRP A 69 9.94 -8.92 -3.16
N LYS A 70 10.93 -8.19 -3.69
CA LYS A 70 11.63 -7.13 -2.95
C LYS A 70 11.01 -5.78 -3.29
N PHE A 71 10.23 -5.23 -2.36
CA PHE A 71 9.59 -3.93 -2.55
C PHE A 71 10.62 -2.81 -2.82
N GLU A 72 11.78 -2.86 -2.16
CA GLU A 72 12.87 -1.88 -2.37
C GLU A 72 13.49 -1.88 -3.77
N ASN A 73 13.26 -2.94 -4.57
CA ASN A 73 13.73 -3.02 -5.95
C ASN A 73 12.75 -2.39 -6.93
N LEU A 74 11.51 -2.11 -6.52
CA LEU A 74 10.52 -1.45 -7.36
C LEU A 74 10.96 0.00 -7.55
N SER A 75 11.38 0.32 -8.76
CA SER A 75 11.94 1.62 -9.10
C SER A 75 10.97 2.40 -9.95
N ILE A 76 10.60 3.60 -9.49
CA ILE A 76 9.84 4.57 -10.28
C ILE A 76 10.87 5.33 -11.10
N HIS A 77 11.05 4.93 -12.36
CA HIS A 77 12.07 5.50 -13.25
C HIS A 77 11.60 6.74 -14.01
N GLU A 78 10.30 7.03 -14.02
CA GLU A 78 9.73 8.11 -14.80
C GLU A 78 9.34 9.30 -13.92
N ASP A 79 9.70 10.50 -14.40
CA ASP A 79 9.04 11.72 -13.97
C ASP A 79 7.65 11.77 -14.61
N VAL A 80 6.72 11.07 -13.97
CA VAL A 80 5.37 10.94 -14.48
C VAL A 80 4.68 12.26 -14.23
N GLY A 81 4.40 13.01 -15.30
CA GLY A 81 3.66 14.26 -15.22
C GLY A 81 2.40 14.06 -14.37
N VAL A 82 2.13 15.00 -13.47
CA VAL A 82 0.90 14.99 -12.68
C VAL A 82 -0.27 15.07 -13.67
N SER A 83 -1.26 14.18 -13.55
CA SER A 83 -2.49 14.34 -14.32
C SER A 83 -3.15 15.66 -13.97
N LEU A 84 -3.99 16.21 -14.86
CA LEU A 84 -4.82 17.36 -14.52
C LEU A 84 -5.89 17.03 -13.45
N ASP A 85 -6.17 15.74 -13.22
CA ASP A 85 -7.25 15.26 -12.36
C ASP A 85 -6.79 14.07 -11.50
N VAL A 86 -6.57 14.34 -10.22
CA VAL A 86 -6.10 13.36 -9.23
C VAL A 86 -7.06 12.19 -9.05
N PHE A 87 -8.36 12.39 -9.29
CA PHE A 87 -9.34 11.32 -9.18
C PHE A 87 -9.19 10.29 -10.31
N SER A 88 -8.84 10.73 -11.53
CA SER A 88 -8.47 9.82 -12.62
C SER A 88 -7.27 8.95 -12.25
N ASP A 89 -6.26 9.50 -11.57
CA ASP A 89 -5.11 8.71 -11.11
C ASP A 89 -5.52 7.69 -10.02
N ALA A 90 -6.46 8.04 -9.14
CA ALA A 90 -7.02 7.12 -8.14
C ALA A 90 -7.83 5.97 -8.78
N VAL A 91 -8.54 6.22 -9.88
CA VAL A 91 -9.23 5.18 -10.66
C VAL A 91 -8.23 4.26 -11.36
N GLU A 92 -7.16 4.79 -11.95
CA GLU A 92 -6.12 3.97 -12.58
C GLU A 92 -5.33 3.15 -11.56
N LEU A 93 -5.11 3.69 -10.35
CA LEU A 93 -4.58 2.94 -9.22
C LEU A 93 -5.49 1.75 -8.86
N GLU A 94 -6.80 1.96 -8.75
CA GLU A 94 -7.75 0.88 -8.47
C GLU A 94 -7.69 -0.22 -9.54
N LYS A 95 -7.66 0.16 -10.82
CA LYS A 95 -7.52 -0.78 -11.93
C LYS A 95 -6.21 -1.57 -11.86
N SER A 96 -5.10 -0.95 -11.48
CA SER A 96 -3.83 -1.66 -11.34
C SER A 96 -3.87 -2.68 -10.20
N ILE A 97 -4.61 -2.40 -9.11
CA ILE A 97 -4.85 -3.36 -8.02
C ILE A 97 -5.78 -4.50 -8.47
N VAL A 98 -6.80 -4.23 -9.31
CA VAL A 98 -7.63 -5.28 -9.92
C VAL A 98 -6.77 -6.25 -10.72
N HIS A 99 -5.94 -5.72 -11.64
CA HIS A 99 -5.02 -6.54 -12.40
C HIS A 99 -4.02 -7.28 -11.49
N LEU A 100 -3.51 -6.65 -10.41
CA LEU A 100 -2.61 -7.32 -9.46
C LEU A 100 -3.28 -8.57 -8.88
N LYS A 101 -4.56 -8.51 -8.51
CA LYS A 101 -5.32 -9.64 -7.97
C LYS A 101 -5.51 -10.75 -9.00
N GLU A 102 -5.80 -10.40 -10.26
CA GLU A 102 -5.98 -11.37 -11.34
C GLU A 102 -4.68 -12.12 -11.67
N PHE A 103 -3.55 -11.41 -11.65
CA PHE A 103 -2.24 -11.97 -12.01
C PHE A 103 -1.36 -12.32 -10.80
N ILE A 104 -1.94 -12.36 -9.59
CA ILE A 104 -1.14 -12.48 -8.36
C ILE A 104 -0.36 -13.79 -8.27
N ASP A 105 -0.80 -14.85 -8.94
CA ASP A 105 -0.13 -16.15 -8.93
C ASP A 105 1.08 -16.23 -9.86
N PHE A 106 1.22 -15.28 -10.79
CA PHE A 106 2.39 -15.18 -11.65
C PHE A 106 3.63 -14.74 -10.86
N LYS A 107 4.82 -14.95 -11.44
CA LYS A 107 6.12 -14.67 -10.81
C LYS A 107 6.67 -13.26 -11.10
N SER A 108 5.88 -12.36 -11.68
CA SER A 108 6.31 -10.98 -12.00
C SER A 108 5.70 -9.97 -11.02
N SER A 109 6.54 -9.04 -10.56
CA SER A 109 6.16 -7.88 -9.77
C SER A 109 5.96 -6.62 -10.61
N ASP A 110 6.05 -6.69 -11.94
CA ASP A 110 6.04 -5.52 -12.83
C ASP A 110 4.76 -4.69 -12.69
N ILE A 111 3.64 -5.36 -12.40
CA ILE A 111 2.36 -4.72 -12.14
C ILE A 111 2.35 -3.77 -10.93
N LEU A 112 3.24 -4.01 -9.97
CA LEU A 112 3.42 -3.13 -8.82
C LEU A 112 4.09 -1.81 -9.21
N ILE A 113 4.86 -1.78 -10.30
CA ILE A 113 5.49 -0.56 -10.80
C ILE A 113 4.41 0.43 -11.25
N SER A 114 3.42 -0.01 -12.04
CA SER A 114 2.28 0.83 -12.44
C SER A 114 1.48 1.33 -11.23
N THR A 115 1.29 0.47 -10.24
CA THR A 115 0.61 0.83 -8.99
C THR A 115 1.35 1.95 -8.25
N LEU A 116 2.67 1.82 -8.10
CA LEU A 116 3.50 2.84 -7.45
C LEU A 116 3.60 4.13 -8.26
N ILE A 117 3.54 4.07 -9.59
CA ILE A 117 3.47 5.25 -10.45
C ILE A 117 2.24 6.09 -10.13
N TYR A 118 1.04 5.48 -10.13
CA TYR A 118 -0.19 6.23 -9.84
C TYR A 118 -0.21 6.76 -8.41
N LEU A 119 0.21 5.94 -7.42
CA LEU A 119 0.30 6.37 -6.04
C LEU A 119 1.27 7.56 -5.85
N ASN A 120 2.40 7.55 -6.57
CA ASN A 120 3.37 8.65 -6.53
C ASN A 120 2.79 9.93 -7.16
N ARG A 121 2.05 9.84 -8.27
CA ARG A 121 1.39 10.99 -8.91
C ARG A 121 0.37 11.64 -7.98
N ILE A 122 -0.46 10.83 -7.32
CA ILE A 122 -1.41 11.30 -6.31
C ILE A 122 -0.66 11.96 -5.15
N SER A 123 0.38 11.34 -4.62
CA SER A 123 1.17 11.94 -3.52
C SER A 123 1.77 13.30 -3.91
N LYS A 124 2.31 13.43 -5.13
CA LYS A 124 2.86 14.69 -5.64
C LYS A 124 1.80 15.77 -5.84
N HIS A 125 0.58 15.40 -6.22
CA HIS A 125 -0.53 16.35 -6.37
C HIS A 125 -0.83 17.10 -5.07
N TYR A 126 -0.69 16.41 -3.93
CA TYR A 126 -0.93 16.95 -2.59
C TYR A 126 0.34 17.40 -1.85
N ASP A 127 1.47 17.60 -2.56
CA ASP A 127 2.76 17.96 -1.97
C ASP A 127 3.27 16.98 -0.89
N LEU A 128 2.88 15.70 -1.00
CA LEU A 128 3.30 14.61 -0.13
C LEU A 128 4.46 13.81 -0.76
N THR A 129 5.07 12.95 0.04
CA THR A 129 6.08 11.99 -0.42
C THR A 129 5.68 10.58 0.01
N LEU A 130 5.92 9.59 -0.85
CA LEU A 130 5.69 8.18 -0.50
C LEU A 130 6.40 7.78 0.79
N GLU A 131 7.65 8.20 0.99
CA GLU A 131 8.39 7.93 2.22
C GLU A 131 7.75 8.59 3.45
N GLY A 132 7.28 9.83 3.34
CA GLY A 132 6.58 10.53 4.42
C GLY A 132 5.26 9.85 4.80
N CYS A 133 4.47 9.45 3.82
CA CYS A 133 3.20 8.74 4.04
C CYS A 133 3.44 7.35 4.65
N LEU A 134 4.40 6.58 4.14
CA LEU A 134 4.77 5.27 4.70
C LEU A 134 5.25 5.42 6.15
N LYS A 135 5.95 6.52 6.47
CA LYS A 135 6.40 6.79 7.83
C LYS A 135 5.22 7.05 8.77
N SER A 136 4.23 7.83 8.31
CA SER A 136 2.97 8.09 9.04
C SER A 136 2.29 6.78 9.41
N ALA A 137 2.04 5.93 8.40
CA ALA A 137 1.44 4.61 8.59
C ALA A 137 2.26 3.73 9.53
N TYR A 138 3.59 3.68 9.38
CA TYR A 138 4.46 2.91 10.26
C TYR A 138 4.34 3.35 11.73
N ASP A 139 4.37 4.65 12.00
CA ASP A 139 4.27 5.21 13.36
C ASP A 139 2.93 4.89 14.04
N VAL A 140 1.90 4.56 13.25
CA VAL A 140 0.60 4.07 13.70
C VAL A 140 0.63 2.56 13.90
N ILE A 141 1.03 1.76 12.90
CA ILE A 141 0.93 0.29 12.99
C ILE A 141 1.85 -0.31 14.05
N ILE A 142 3.01 0.31 14.31
CA ILE A 142 3.96 -0.21 15.30
C ILE A 142 3.35 -0.31 16.71
N LYS A 143 2.38 0.56 17.00
CA LYS A 143 1.64 0.60 18.27
C LYS A 143 0.44 -0.35 18.30
N ARG A 144 0.04 -0.94 17.17
CA ARG A 144 -1.13 -1.83 17.07
C ARG A 144 -0.80 -3.20 17.69
N THR A 145 -1.66 -3.64 18.59
CA THR A 145 -1.76 -5.03 19.06
C THR A 145 -2.97 -5.70 18.42
N GLY A 146 -2.98 -7.03 18.37
CA GLY A 146 -4.02 -7.78 17.68
C GLY A 146 -3.65 -9.23 17.46
N LYS A 147 -4.52 -9.95 16.74
CA LYS A 147 -4.36 -11.36 16.42
C LYS A 147 -4.82 -11.69 15.01
N MET A 148 -4.26 -12.75 14.44
CA MET A 148 -4.73 -13.27 13.17
C MET A 148 -6.09 -13.99 13.35
N VAL A 149 -7.09 -13.60 12.56
CA VAL A 149 -8.40 -14.28 12.48
C VAL A 149 -8.73 -14.48 11.02
N ASN A 150 -8.96 -15.73 10.60
CA ASN A 150 -9.28 -16.09 9.21
C ASN A 150 -8.30 -15.49 8.18
N GLY A 151 -7.02 -15.37 8.55
CA GLY A 151 -5.95 -14.81 7.74
C GLY A 151 -5.97 -13.31 7.49
N GLN A 152 -6.67 -12.57 8.35
CA GLN A 152 -6.55 -11.12 8.48
C GLN A 152 -6.02 -10.78 9.88
N PHE A 153 -5.23 -9.73 9.98
CA PHE A 153 -4.80 -9.19 11.26
C PHE A 153 -5.93 -8.31 11.84
N ILE A 154 -6.56 -8.77 12.92
CA ILE A 154 -7.59 -8.04 13.63
C ILE A 154 -6.95 -7.31 14.80
N LYS A 155 -7.05 -5.97 14.77
CA LYS A 155 -6.58 -5.09 15.84
C LYS A 155 -7.37 -5.39 17.12
N ASP A 156 -6.73 -5.33 18.28
CA ASP A 156 -7.45 -5.38 19.55
C ASP A 156 -8.40 -4.18 19.62
N SER A 157 -9.68 -4.42 19.91
CA SER A 157 -10.62 -3.35 20.23
C SER A 157 -10.16 -2.67 21.53
N ARG A 158 -10.08 -1.34 21.49
CA ARG A 158 -9.89 -0.51 22.69
C ARG A 158 -11.09 -0.61 23.61
#